data_AF-A0A1G7UJR8-F1
#
_entry.id   AF-A0A1G7UJR8-F1
#
_cell.length_a   1.000
_cell.length_b   1.000
_cell.length_c   1.000
_cell.angle_alpha   90.00
_cell.angle_beta   90.00
_cell.angle_gamma   90.00
#
_symmetry.space_group_name_H-M   'P 1'
#
loop_
_entity.id
_entity.type
_entity.pdbx_description
1 polymer ?
#
loop_
_entity_poly.entity_id
_entity_poly.type
_entity_poly.pdbx_seq_one_letter_code
_entity_poly.pdbx_strand_id
1 'polypeptide(L)'
;MSKVLLRVAQIVGVLVLAGIAVSVVVGLLQWVIGLAVLVAIPVGGYWIYKQVSGKKQAPPVVAAPQAKALAKGAGDRRSQLESRAVMDASGRCGWCGQAELHKDEYGFPTTPLRYHRAEIDAML
;
A
#
# COMPACT_ATOMS: atom_id res chain seq x y z
N MET A 1 55.20 -37.32 12.55
CA MET A 1 53.99 -36.77 11.90
C MET A 1 54.33 -36.43 10.45
N SER A 2 53.70 -37.07 9.47
CA SER A 2 54.12 -36.94 8.07
C SER A 2 53.75 -35.56 7.51
N LYS A 3 54.63 -34.96 6.68
CA LYS A 3 54.42 -33.65 6.02
C LYS A 3 53.09 -33.57 5.25
N VAL A 4 52.59 -34.73 4.80
CA VAL A 4 51.30 -34.88 4.11
C VAL A 4 50.13 -34.54 5.03
N LEU A 5 50.09 -35.07 6.26
CA LEU A 5 49.02 -34.78 7.22
C LEU A 5 48.96 -33.28 7.56
N LEU A 6 50.11 -32.64 7.68
CA LEU A 6 50.21 -31.22 7.98
C LEU A 6 49.66 -30.34 6.84
N ARG A 7 49.96 -30.69 5.58
CA ARG A 7 49.39 -30.02 4.41
C ARG A 7 47.90 -30.22 4.28
N VAL A 8 47.41 -31.44 4.52
CA VAL A 8 45.96 -31.73 4.48
C VAL A 8 45.23 -30.91 5.54
N ALA A 9 45.73 -30.88 6.78
CA ALA A 9 45.15 -30.07 7.85
C ALA A 9 45.10 -28.58 7.49
N GLN A 10 46.16 -28.06 6.85
CA GLN A 10 46.23 -26.66 6.44
C GLN A 10 45.24 -26.33 5.32
N ILE A 11 45.08 -27.21 4.32
CA ILE A 11 44.09 -27.05 3.25
C ILE A 11 42.68 -27.06 3.82
N VAL A 12 42.37 -28.02 4.70
CA VAL A 12 41.06 -28.09 5.37
C VAL A 12 40.80 -26.82 6.18
N GLY A 13 41.79 -26.34 6.94
CA GLY A 13 41.68 -25.10 7.69
C GLY A 13 41.36 -23.89 6.82
N VAL A 14 42.03 -23.75 5.66
CA VAL A 14 41.77 -22.66 4.71
C VAL A 14 40.37 -22.78 4.10
N LEU A 15 39.94 -23.99 3.73
CA LEU A 15 38.60 -24.21 3.17
C LEU A 15 37.49 -23.88 4.18
N VAL A 16 37.67 -24.26 5.44
CA VAL A 16 36.71 -23.94 6.50
C VAL A 16 36.63 -22.43 6.73
N LEU A 17 37.78 -21.74 6.81
CA LEU A 17 37.81 -20.28 6.96
C LEU A 17 37.16 -19.57 5.76
N ALA A 18 37.43 -20.03 4.54
CA ALA A 18 36.81 -19.50 3.34
C ALA A 18 35.29 -19.72 3.36
N GLY A 19 34.83 -20.91 3.76
CA GLY A 19 33.42 -21.24 3.90
C GLY A 19 32.70 -20.33 4.91
N ILE A 20 33.32 -20.06 6.06
CA ILE A 20 32.80 -19.14 7.07
C ILE A 20 32.74 -17.71 6.53
N ALA A 21 33.79 -17.24 5.85
CA ALA A 21 33.80 -15.90 5.28
C ALA A 21 32.67 -15.73 4.25
N VAL A 22 32.49 -16.71 3.36
CA VAL A 22 31.40 -16.71 2.36
C VAL A 22 30.04 -16.75 3.04
N SER A 23 29.84 -17.59 4.05
CA SER A 23 28.54 -17.71 4.72
C SER A 23 28.13 -16.42 5.44
N VAL A 24 29.08 -15.70 6.05
CA VAL A 24 28.84 -14.39 6.65
C VAL A 24 28.41 -13.38 5.60
N VAL A 25 29.12 -13.32 4.47
CA VAL A 25 28.78 -12.41 3.36
C VAL A 25 27.38 -12.70 2.80
N VAL A 26 27.08 -13.97 2.56
CA VAL A 26 25.75 -14.41 2.07
C VAL A 26 24.67 -14.07 3.09
N GLY A 27 24.91 -14.32 4.38
CA GLY A 27 23.98 -13.98 5.45
C GLY A 27 23.68 -12.48 5.54
N LEU A 28 24.70 -11.64 5.43
CA LEU A 28 24.54 -10.19 5.38
C LEU A 28 23.75 -9.74 4.15
N LEU A 29 24.08 -10.29 2.98
CA LEU A 29 23.37 -9.98 1.74
C LEU A 29 21.89 -10.40 1.84
N GLN A 30 21.61 -11.59 2.35
CA GLN A 30 20.25 -12.09 2.56
C GLN A 30 19.47 -11.20 3.53
N TRP A 31 20.10 -10.73 4.61
CA TRP A 31 19.47 -9.83 5.57
C TRP A 31 19.12 -8.47 4.93
N VAL A 32 20.04 -7.90 4.14
CA VAL A 32 19.81 -6.65 3.41
C VAL A 32 18.67 -6.82 2.39
N ILE A 33 18.65 -7.92 1.64
CA ILE A 33 17.57 -8.24 0.70
C ILE A 33 16.24 -8.38 1.44
N GLY A 34 16.23 -9.09 2.58
CA GLY A 34 15.04 -9.26 3.40
C GLY A 34 14.46 -7.92 3.86
N LEU A 35 15.30 -7.02 4.39
CA LEU A 35 14.89 -5.67 4.76
C LEU A 35 14.41 -4.84 3.57
N ALA A 36 15.13 -4.91 2.44
CA ALA A 36 14.77 -4.20 1.23
C ALA A 36 13.38 -4.61 0.74
N VAL A 37 13.08 -5.92 0.73
CA VAL A 37 11.75 -6.43 0.34
C VAL A 37 10.69 -6.00 1.34
N LEU A 38 10.97 -6.10 2.64
CA LEU A 38 10.04 -5.70 3.70
C LEU A 38 9.63 -4.22 3.59
N VAL A 39 10.55 -3.35 3.16
CA VAL A 39 10.28 -1.93 2.90
C VAL A 39 9.68 -1.70 1.51
N ALA A 40 10.11 -2.45 0.49
CA ALA A 40 9.63 -2.30 -0.88
C ALA A 40 8.15 -2.63 -1.03
N ILE A 41 7.62 -3.60 -0.26
CA ILE A 41 6.19 -3.95 -0.28
C ILE A 41 5.29 -2.77 0.12
N PRO A 42 5.43 -2.17 1.33
CA PRO A 42 4.60 -1.03 1.73
C PRO A 42 4.87 0.22 0.90
N VAL A 43 6.12 0.52 0.56
CA VAL A 43 6.46 1.70 -0.27
C VAL A 43 5.91 1.55 -1.69
N GLY A 44 6.12 0.39 -2.30
CA GLY A 44 5.61 0.06 -3.63
C GLY A 44 4.08 0.04 -3.64
N GLY A 45 3.46 -0.57 -2.63
CA GLY A 45 2.01 -0.56 -2.45
C GLY A 45 1.44 0.85 -2.30
N TYR A 46 2.07 1.71 -1.48
CA TYR A 46 1.69 3.11 -1.33
C TYR A 46 1.89 3.90 -2.63
N TRP A 47 2.97 3.67 -3.36
CA TRP A 47 3.23 4.34 -4.63
C TRP A 47 2.19 3.98 -5.69
N ILE A 48 1.86 2.69 -5.83
CA ILE A 48 0.79 2.21 -6.71
C ILE A 48 -0.56 2.79 -6.27
N TYR A 49 -0.85 2.75 -4.97
CA TYR A 49 -2.06 3.35 -4.41
C TYR A 49 -2.16 4.83 -4.75
N LYS A 50 -1.07 5.60 -4.60
CA LYS A 50 -1.01 7.01 -4.97
C LYS A 50 -1.14 7.22 -6.48
N GLN A 51 -0.61 6.35 -7.32
CA GLN A 51 -0.75 6.47 -8.78
C GLN A 51 -2.19 6.24 -9.23
N VAL A 52 -2.86 5.25 -8.63
CA VAL A 52 -4.28 4.94 -8.90
C VAL A 52 -5.20 6.01 -8.29
N SER A 53 -4.90 6.47 -7.07
CA SER A 53 -5.69 7.48 -6.36
C SER A 53 -5.38 8.92 -6.83
N GLY A 54 -4.19 9.16 -7.36
CA GLY A 54 -3.72 10.44 -7.91
C GLY A 54 -4.35 10.79 -9.25
N LYS A 55 -4.89 9.81 -10.00
CA LYS A 55 -5.84 10.12 -11.09
C LYS A 55 -7.14 10.77 -10.60
N LYS A 56 -7.44 10.71 -9.30
CA LYS A 56 -8.58 11.38 -8.65
C LYS A 56 -8.19 12.60 -7.81
N GLN A 57 -6.91 12.82 -7.56
CA GLN A 57 -6.42 13.95 -6.73
C GLN A 57 -5.63 14.92 -7.60
N ALA A 58 -6.30 16.00 -7.99
CA ALA A 58 -5.67 17.22 -8.47
C ALA A 58 -4.56 17.68 -7.49
N PRO A 59 -3.49 18.33 -7.97
CA PRO A 59 -2.30 18.64 -7.16
C PRO A 59 -2.62 19.55 -5.96
N PRO A 60 -1.83 19.47 -4.87
CA PRO A 60 -2.02 20.31 -3.70
C PRO A 60 -1.74 21.77 -4.07
N VAL A 61 -2.78 22.61 -4.02
CA VAL A 61 -2.69 24.05 -4.23
C VAL A 61 -1.95 24.65 -3.03
N VAL A 62 -0.65 24.87 -3.18
CA VAL A 62 0.11 25.78 -2.33
C VAL A 62 -0.08 27.18 -2.93
N ALA A 63 -0.96 27.96 -2.29
CA ALA A 63 -1.11 29.42 -2.37
C ALA A 63 -1.23 30.10 -3.76
N ALA A 64 -2.46 30.47 -4.15
CA ALA A 64 -2.82 31.80 -4.68
C ALA A 64 -4.36 31.94 -4.78
N PRO A 65 -4.95 33.12 -4.48
CA PRO A 65 -6.39 33.32 -4.55
C PRO A 65 -6.86 33.63 -5.98
N GLN A 66 -8.00 33.06 -6.34
CA GLN A 66 -8.84 33.35 -7.51
C GLN A 66 -8.36 32.88 -8.89
N ALA A 67 -9.00 31.81 -9.38
CA ALA A 67 -9.49 31.77 -10.75
C ALA A 67 -10.86 31.08 -10.74
N LYS A 68 -11.91 31.87 -11.00
CA LYS A 68 -13.29 31.42 -11.16
C LYS A 68 -13.45 30.59 -12.43
N ALA A 69 -14.31 29.58 -12.31
CA ALA A 69 -15.26 29.11 -13.32
C ALA A 69 -14.70 28.48 -14.60
N LEU A 70 -14.65 27.15 -14.64
CA LEU A 70 -14.96 26.36 -15.83
C LEU A 70 -15.48 24.96 -15.40
N ALA A 71 -16.70 24.63 -15.84
CA ALA A 71 -17.41 23.33 -15.77
C ALA A 71 -17.87 22.79 -14.39
N LYS A 72 -18.72 23.55 -13.69
CA LYS A 72 -19.19 23.27 -12.31
C LYS A 72 -20.55 22.55 -12.21
N GLY A 73 -20.76 21.46 -12.95
CA GLY A 73 -22.07 20.80 -13.03
C GLY A 73 -22.10 19.40 -12.42
N ALA A 74 -21.52 18.43 -13.13
CA ALA A 74 -21.70 17.01 -12.81
C ALA A 74 -20.59 16.44 -11.89
N GLY A 75 -19.33 16.87 -12.06
CA GLY A 75 -18.21 16.41 -11.23
C GLY A 75 -18.31 16.89 -9.78
N ASP A 76 -18.73 18.14 -9.58
CA ASP A 76 -18.93 18.73 -8.25
C ASP A 76 -20.13 18.11 -7.52
N ARG A 77 -21.20 17.74 -8.25
CA ARG A 77 -22.37 17.10 -7.62
C ARG A 77 -22.06 15.66 -7.21
N ARG A 78 -21.38 14.90 -8.08
CA ARG A 78 -20.96 13.53 -7.77
C ARG A 78 -20.03 13.52 -6.56
N SER A 79 -19.01 14.38 -6.52
CA SER A 79 -18.08 14.43 -5.39
C SER A 79 -18.77 14.78 -4.07
N GLN A 80 -19.75 15.69 -4.08
CA GLN A 80 -20.57 16.01 -2.91
C GLN A 80 -21.38 14.81 -2.42
N LEU A 81 -22.02 14.06 -3.32
CA LEU A 81 -22.80 12.87 -2.95
C LEU A 81 -21.91 11.73 -2.43
N GLU A 82 -20.79 11.46 -3.12
CA GLU A 82 -19.82 10.45 -2.71
C GLU A 82 -19.19 10.77 -1.34
N SER A 83 -18.95 12.06 -1.03
CA SER A 83 -18.42 12.47 0.29
C SER A 83 -19.37 12.23 1.46
N ARG A 84 -20.67 12.06 1.20
CA ARG A 84 -21.68 11.73 2.23
C ARG A 84 -21.76 10.23 2.47
N ALA A 85 -21.44 9.41 1.47
CA ALA A 85 -21.42 7.95 1.58
C ALA A 85 -20.10 7.43 2.17
N VAL A 86 -19.74 7.94 3.36
CA VAL A 86 -18.59 7.50 4.17
C VAL A 86 -19.06 7.20 5.59
N MET A 87 -18.24 6.51 6.39
CA MET A 87 -18.57 6.27 7.81
C MET A 87 -18.45 7.58 8.60
N ASP A 88 -19.41 7.87 9.47
CA ASP A 88 -19.38 9.00 10.39
C ASP A 88 -18.47 8.71 11.60
N ALA A 89 -18.23 9.73 12.43
CA ALA A 89 -17.37 9.60 13.61
C ALA A 89 -17.91 8.62 14.67
N SER A 90 -19.20 8.29 14.61
CA SER A 90 -19.84 7.28 15.47
C SER A 90 -19.87 5.88 14.84
N GLY A 91 -19.23 5.70 13.69
CA GLY A 91 -19.19 4.41 13.00
C GLY A 91 -20.49 4.03 12.29
N ARG A 92 -21.35 5.00 11.95
CA ARG A 92 -22.57 4.77 11.15
C ARG A 92 -22.34 5.20 9.71
N CYS A 93 -23.14 4.66 8.79
CA CYS A 93 -23.15 5.11 7.41
C CYS A 93 -23.64 6.57 7.32
N GLY A 94 -22.83 7.47 6.77
CA GLY A 94 -23.19 8.89 6.57
C GLY A 94 -24.27 9.14 5.51
N TRP A 95 -24.64 8.11 4.74
CA TRP A 95 -25.70 8.19 3.73
C TRP A 95 -27.07 7.80 4.30
N CYS A 96 -27.21 6.59 4.83
CA CYS A 96 -28.47 6.05 5.35
C CYS A 96 -28.59 6.03 6.88
N GLY A 97 -27.53 6.37 7.61
CA GLY A 97 -27.52 6.43 9.07
C GLY A 97 -27.43 5.07 9.80
N GLN A 98 -27.33 3.96 9.06
CA GLN A 98 -27.27 2.64 9.68
C GLN A 98 -25.96 2.40 10.43
N ALA A 99 -26.07 1.77 11.61
CA ALA A 99 -24.93 1.35 12.42
C ALA A 99 -24.38 -0.02 12.00
N GLU A 100 -25.17 -0.84 11.31
CA GLU A 100 -24.71 -2.12 10.78
C GLU A 100 -23.85 -1.91 9.53
N LEU A 101 -22.82 -2.74 9.39
CA LEU A 101 -21.94 -2.73 8.24
C LEU A 101 -22.69 -3.19 6.99
N HIS A 102 -22.61 -2.40 5.93
CA HIS A 102 -23.18 -2.79 4.64
C HIS A 102 -22.55 -4.07 4.13
N LYS A 103 -23.39 -4.91 3.51
CA LYS A 103 -22.99 -6.17 2.90
C LYS A 103 -23.28 -6.14 1.41
N ASP A 104 -22.44 -6.79 0.62
CA ASP A 104 -22.71 -7.01 -0.80
C ASP A 104 -23.69 -8.17 -1.03
N GLU A 105 -23.95 -8.48 -2.29
CA GLU A 105 -24.86 -9.56 -2.70
C GLU A 105 -24.42 -10.96 -2.22
N TYR A 106 -23.16 -11.12 -1.83
CA TYR A 106 -22.60 -12.35 -1.29
C TYR A 106 -22.49 -12.33 0.24
N GLY A 107 -22.94 -11.27 0.89
CA GLY A 107 -22.91 -11.10 2.34
C GLY A 107 -21.58 -10.58 2.90
N PHE A 108 -20.61 -10.20 2.05
CA PHE A 108 -19.33 -9.67 2.51
C PHE A 108 -19.44 -8.19 2.88
N PRO A 109 -18.72 -7.74 3.92
CA PRO A 109 -18.53 -6.33 4.24
C PRO A 109 -18.18 -5.46 3.03
N THR A 110 -18.90 -4.36 2.84
CA THR A 110 -18.64 -3.39 1.78
C THR A 110 -18.67 -1.97 2.33
N THR A 111 -18.06 -1.05 1.60
CA THR A 111 -18.03 0.37 1.97
C THR A 111 -19.40 1.03 1.68
N PRO A 112 -19.82 2.04 2.46
CA PRO A 112 -21.02 2.80 2.17
C PRO A 112 -21.08 3.36 0.74
N LEU A 113 -19.95 3.85 0.22
CA LEU A 113 -19.85 4.35 -1.15
C LEU A 113 -20.15 3.29 -2.20
N ARG A 114 -19.69 2.05 -1.99
CA ARG A 114 -19.95 0.94 -2.91
C ARG A 114 -21.40 0.47 -2.79
N TYR A 115 -21.94 0.41 -1.59
CA TYR A 115 -23.32 -0.01 -1.34
C TYR A 115 -24.34 0.95 -1.97
N HIS A 116 -24.15 2.26 -1.81
CA HIS A 116 -25.08 3.29 -2.31
C HIS A 116 -24.72 3.81 -3.71
N ARG A 117 -23.85 3.13 -4.47
CA ARG A 117 -23.38 3.59 -5.78
C ARG A 117 -24.52 3.85 -6.76
N ALA A 118 -25.49 2.93 -6.82
CA ALA A 118 -26.64 3.04 -7.71
C ALA A 118 -27.56 4.22 -7.32
N GLU A 119 -27.76 4.47 -6.02
CA GLU A 119 -28.54 5.61 -5.52
C GLU A 119 -27.86 6.94 -5.84
N ILE A 120 -26.54 7.01 -5.67
CA ILE A 120 -25.74 8.20 -6.01
C ILE A 120 -25.82 8.47 -7.51
N ASP A 121 -25.68 7.44 -8.34
CA ASP A 121 -25.72 7.55 -9.79
C ASP A 121 -27.14 7.92 -10.30
N ALA A 122 -28.21 7.55 -9.57
CA ALA A 122 -29.57 7.98 -9.86
C ALA A 122 -29.87 9.45 -9.49
N MET A 123 -29.02 10.08 -8.67
CA MET A 123 -29.15 11.49 -8.25
C MET A 123 -28.28 12.46 -9.06
N LEU A 124 -27.62 11.98 -10.12
CA LEU A 124 -26.76 12.74 -11.03
C LEU A 124 -27.44 13.00 -12.37
#